data_AF-A0A929UMH4-F1
#
_entry.id   AF-A0A929UMH4-F1
#
_cell.length_a   1.000
_cell.length_b   1.000
_cell.length_c   1.000
_cell.angle_alpha   90.00
_cell.angle_beta   90.00
_cell.angle_gamma   90.00
#
_symmetry.space_group_name_H-M   'P 1'
#
loop_
_entity.id
_entity.type
_entity.pdbx_description
1 polymer ?
#
loop_
_entity_poly.entity_id
_entity_poly.type
_entity_poly.pdbx_seq_one_letter_code
_entity_poly.pdbx_strand_id
1 'polypeptide(L)'
;LLFLLLAGSLIFHLREKKYRRTKGLLFSLAFLFVLRLYLANGTITRNYWYYDCLFQPAMMLLLMGMVLLLLDVGGVLKGTREERILSATALVLIWITPLGSNNYTMPVINNLFLVAPILLRLFAREWKRVMDGQRPEWHLSPLLAAAGLILVLLLQGSLFHTVYAFQDGEGGEALCAEVSHAKRASGMRTTKERAEQLDKLFSYLQKEGLFGKRQVLLFGKIPGLSYLCEMEPAIDTTWPDLDSYRERAFEEALHRLAGKKEKPVAILHDEGEEGVHTEAKRKRLQQFLREEGYLEEYRDSGFHVYLPRR
;
A
#
# COMPACT_ATOMS: atom_id res chain seq x y z
N LEU A 1 15.78 10.93 -15.33
CA LEU A 1 14.69 10.78 -16.33
C LEU A 1 14.45 12.05 -17.14
N LEU A 2 14.17 13.21 -16.51
CA LEU A 2 13.88 14.47 -17.24
C LEU A 2 14.95 14.86 -18.28
N PHE A 3 16.23 14.78 -17.92
CA PHE A 3 17.33 15.03 -18.85
C PHE A 3 17.28 14.12 -20.09
N LEU A 4 17.01 12.82 -19.89
CA LEU A 4 16.85 11.85 -20.98
C LEU A 4 15.66 12.22 -21.89
N LEU A 5 14.55 12.67 -21.30
CA LEU A 5 13.37 13.10 -22.07
C LEU A 5 13.68 14.32 -22.95
N LEU A 6 14.35 15.33 -22.39
CA LEU A 6 14.72 16.55 -23.13
C LEU A 6 15.75 16.26 -24.22
N ALA A 7 16.82 15.51 -23.90
CA ALA A 7 17.83 15.11 -24.88
C ALA A 7 17.23 14.22 -25.98
N GLY A 8 16.35 13.28 -25.62
CA GLY A 8 15.62 12.44 -26.55
C GLY A 8 14.73 13.27 -27.48
N SER A 9 13.94 14.20 -26.92
CA SER A 9 13.07 15.10 -27.69
C SER A 9 13.88 15.90 -28.70
N LEU A 10 15.05 16.43 -28.31
CA LEU A 10 15.95 17.15 -29.20
C LEU A 10 16.48 16.26 -30.33
N ILE A 11 16.93 15.04 -30.02
CA ILE A 11 17.44 14.08 -31.02
C ILE A 11 16.36 13.70 -32.04
N PHE A 12 15.13 13.49 -31.58
CA PHE A 12 14.00 13.17 -32.47
C PHE A 12 13.55 14.39 -33.28
N HIS A 13 13.68 15.61 -32.75
CA HIS A 13 13.45 16.83 -33.50
C HIS A 13 14.51 17.07 -34.60
N LEU A 14 15.78 16.75 -34.33
CA LEU A 14 16.87 16.90 -35.29
C LEU A 14 16.70 15.94 -36.48
N ARG A 15 16.44 16.46 -37.69
CA ARG A 15 16.21 15.66 -38.90
C ARG A 15 15.05 14.68 -38.70
N GLU A 16 13.84 15.22 -38.57
CA GLU A 16 12.61 14.44 -38.43
C GLU A 16 12.49 13.36 -39.52
N LYS A 17 11.99 12.18 -39.15
CA LYS A 17 11.79 10.98 -40.00
C LYS A 17 13.06 10.26 -40.44
N LYS A 18 14.21 10.94 -40.47
CA LYS A 18 15.48 10.30 -40.82
C LYS A 18 16.04 9.53 -39.61
N TYR A 19 16.49 8.29 -39.86
CA TYR A 19 17.12 7.42 -38.87
C TYR A 19 16.25 7.11 -37.63
N ARG A 20 14.92 7.12 -37.75
CA ARG A 20 13.99 6.88 -36.64
C ARG A 20 14.35 5.64 -35.81
N ARG A 21 14.64 4.51 -36.49
CA ARG A 21 15.03 3.25 -35.83
C ARG A 21 16.32 3.40 -35.00
N THR A 22 17.33 4.03 -35.58
CA THR A 22 18.63 4.26 -34.91
C THR A 22 18.47 5.19 -33.70
N LYS A 23 17.70 6.28 -33.84
CA LYS A 23 17.39 7.18 -32.72
C LYS A 23 16.61 6.47 -31.61
N GLY A 24 15.62 5.64 -31.99
CA GLY A 24 14.87 4.78 -31.08
C GLY A 24 15.78 3.84 -30.29
N LEU A 25 16.66 3.11 -30.98
CA LEU A 25 17.62 2.22 -30.35
C LEU A 25 18.56 2.97 -29.38
N LEU A 26 19.10 4.11 -29.80
CA LEU A 26 19.97 4.94 -28.97
C LEU A 26 19.23 5.46 -27.72
N PHE A 27 17.99 5.91 -27.88
CA PHE A 27 17.15 6.31 -26.75
C PHE A 27 16.88 5.15 -25.80
N SER A 28 16.55 3.96 -26.32
CA SER A 28 16.34 2.76 -25.51
C SER A 28 17.59 2.35 -24.74
N LEU A 29 18.77 2.40 -25.36
CA LEU A 29 20.04 2.14 -24.67
C LEU A 29 20.32 3.18 -23.57
N ALA A 30 20.07 4.46 -23.85
CA ALA A 30 20.19 5.52 -22.85
C ALA A 30 19.18 5.36 -21.70
N PHE A 31 17.95 4.90 -21.99
CA PHE A 31 16.96 4.56 -20.98
C PHE A 31 17.43 3.39 -20.10
N LEU A 32 17.96 2.32 -20.69
CA LEU A 32 18.53 1.19 -19.95
C LEU A 32 19.72 1.62 -19.09
N PHE A 33 20.55 2.54 -19.57
CA PHE A 33 21.63 3.12 -18.79
C PHE A 33 21.09 3.90 -17.58
N VAL A 34 20.07 4.75 -17.75
CA VAL A 34 19.40 5.44 -16.64
C VAL A 34 18.76 4.45 -15.66
N LEU A 35 18.12 3.39 -16.15
CA LEU A 35 17.57 2.33 -15.32
C LEU A 35 18.67 1.64 -14.50
N ARG A 36 19.84 1.37 -15.10
CA ARG A 36 20.99 0.80 -14.40
C ARG A 36 21.52 1.73 -13.31
N LEU A 37 21.52 3.04 -13.55
CA LEU A 37 21.87 4.05 -12.54
C LEU A 37 20.85 4.05 -11.38
N TYR A 38 19.55 3.97 -11.69
CA TYR A 38 18.50 3.85 -10.67
C TYR A 38 18.57 2.56 -9.86
N LEU A 39 19.04 1.47 -10.46
CA LEU A 39 19.35 0.23 -9.74
C LEU A 39 20.63 0.37 -8.89
N ALA A 40 21.64 1.10 -9.37
CA ALA A 40 22.92 1.25 -8.69
C ALA A 40 22.83 2.15 -7.45
N ASN A 41 22.00 3.20 -7.50
CA ASN A 41 21.82 4.15 -6.41
C ASN A 41 20.67 3.78 -5.46
N GLY A 42 20.01 2.64 -5.66
CA GLY A 42 18.90 2.17 -4.83
C GLY A 42 17.56 2.89 -5.06
N THR A 43 17.43 3.73 -6.10
CA THR A 43 16.12 4.35 -6.43
C THR A 43 15.11 3.29 -6.88
N ILE A 44 15.56 2.30 -7.65
CA ILE A 44 14.76 1.11 -7.95
C ILE A 44 15.49 -0.05 -7.28
N THR A 45 14.81 -0.74 -6.39
CA THR A 45 15.41 -1.86 -5.65
C THR A 45 14.95 -3.19 -6.22
N ARG A 46 15.64 -4.26 -5.83
CA ARG A 46 15.18 -5.64 -6.01
C ARG A 46 14.61 -6.20 -4.70
N ASN A 47 14.22 -5.31 -3.80
CA ASN A 47 13.54 -5.68 -2.57
C ASN A 47 12.08 -5.97 -2.93
N TYR A 48 11.77 -7.24 -3.15
CA TYR A 48 10.42 -7.69 -3.49
C TYR A 48 9.56 -7.98 -2.26
N TRP A 49 10.15 -7.93 -1.07
CA TRP A 49 9.50 -8.16 0.21
C TRP A 49 8.82 -6.89 0.74
N TYR A 50 9.12 -5.75 0.13
CA TYR A 50 8.57 -4.44 0.49
C TYR A 50 8.26 -3.60 -0.76
N TYR A 51 7.52 -2.50 -0.58
CA TYR A 51 6.99 -1.68 -1.67
C TYR A 51 8.05 -0.92 -2.51
N ASP A 52 9.31 -0.88 -2.05
CA ASP A 52 10.38 -0.07 -2.65
C ASP A 52 10.60 -0.35 -4.14
N CYS A 53 10.48 -1.60 -4.56
CA CYS A 53 10.70 -2.01 -5.95
C CYS A 53 9.64 -1.44 -6.92
N LEU A 54 8.46 -1.07 -6.41
CA LEU A 54 7.32 -0.57 -7.20
C LEU A 54 7.10 0.92 -7.04
N PHE A 55 7.34 1.46 -5.84
CA PHE A 55 6.95 2.82 -5.50
C PHE A 55 7.55 3.86 -6.46
N GLN A 56 8.87 3.85 -6.64
CA GLN A 56 9.55 4.86 -7.46
C GLN A 56 9.16 4.76 -8.96
N PRO A 57 9.17 3.58 -9.61
CA PRO A 57 8.68 3.45 -10.97
C PRO A 57 7.21 3.89 -11.15
N ALA A 58 6.34 3.54 -10.19
CA ALA A 58 4.93 3.91 -10.24
C ALA A 58 4.74 5.41 -10.15
N MET A 59 5.45 6.07 -9.24
CA MET A 59 5.41 7.53 -9.09
C MET A 59 5.97 8.25 -10.32
N MET A 60 7.04 7.75 -10.94
CA MET A 60 7.55 8.31 -12.19
C MET A 60 6.52 8.23 -13.33
N LEU A 61 5.83 7.10 -13.48
CA LEU A 61 4.77 6.93 -14.47
C LEU A 61 3.58 7.86 -14.17
N LEU A 62 3.19 7.96 -12.90
CA LEU A 62 2.10 8.84 -12.46
C LEU A 62 2.40 10.31 -12.75
N LEU A 63 3.59 10.81 -12.39
CA LEU A 63 3.97 12.21 -12.63
C LEU A 63 3.97 12.53 -14.13
N MET A 64 4.50 11.64 -14.97
CA MET A 64 4.46 11.80 -16.42
C MET A 64 3.03 11.71 -16.97
N GLY A 65 2.23 10.79 -16.44
CA GLY A 65 0.81 10.63 -16.75
C GLY A 65 0.02 11.88 -16.41
N MET A 66 0.24 12.48 -15.24
CA MET A 66 -0.39 13.73 -14.82
C MET A 66 -0.15 14.86 -15.81
N VAL A 67 1.09 15.00 -16.32
CA VAL A 67 1.39 16.00 -17.35
C VAL A 67 0.56 15.75 -18.61
N LEU A 68 0.48 14.50 -19.09
CA LEU A 68 -0.32 14.17 -20.27
C LEU A 68 -1.82 14.39 -20.04
N LEU A 69 -2.34 14.03 -18.87
CA LEU A 69 -3.73 14.25 -18.50
C LEU A 69 -4.06 15.75 -18.50
N LEU A 70 -3.19 16.59 -17.93
CA LEU A 70 -3.35 18.05 -17.95
C LEU A 70 -3.35 18.61 -19.38
N LEU A 71 -2.43 18.14 -20.23
CA LEU A 71 -2.37 18.53 -21.64
C LEU A 71 -3.61 18.08 -22.43
N ASP A 72 -4.18 16.92 -22.11
CA ASP A 72 -5.42 16.45 -22.73
C ASP A 72 -6.62 17.29 -22.30
N VAL A 73 -6.79 17.50 -20.98
CA VAL A 73 -7.84 18.35 -20.42
C VAL A 73 -7.76 19.76 -20.98
N GLY A 74 -6.57 20.33 -21.10
CA GLY A 74 -6.33 21.65 -21.70
C GLY A 74 -6.57 21.71 -23.21
N GLY A 75 -6.85 20.59 -23.88
CA GLY A 75 -7.12 20.52 -25.32
C GLY A 75 -5.86 20.53 -26.20
N VAL A 76 -4.66 20.58 -25.62
CA VAL A 76 -3.39 20.56 -26.34
C VAL A 76 -3.21 19.25 -27.11
N LEU A 77 -3.60 18.13 -26.48
CA LEU A 77 -3.57 16.82 -27.11
C LEU A 77 -4.70 16.60 -28.11
N LYS A 78 -5.68 17.51 -28.25
CA LYS A 78 -6.82 17.37 -29.18
C LYS A 78 -7.56 16.03 -29.01
N GLY A 79 -7.79 15.60 -27.77
CA GLY A 79 -8.65 14.47 -27.46
C GLY A 79 -10.13 14.78 -27.71
N THR A 80 -10.95 13.74 -27.88
CA THR A 80 -12.41 13.90 -27.94
C THR A 80 -12.95 14.44 -26.61
N ARG A 81 -14.19 14.95 -26.60
CA ARG A 81 -14.81 15.44 -25.37
C ARG A 81 -14.86 14.36 -24.28
N GLU A 82 -15.20 13.14 -24.64
CA GLU A 82 -15.26 11.97 -23.75
C GLU A 82 -13.89 11.63 -23.17
N GLU A 83 -12.85 11.63 -24.00
CA GLU A 83 -11.47 11.36 -23.53
C GLU A 83 -10.99 12.44 -22.57
N ARG A 84 -11.31 13.71 -22.83
CA ARG A 84 -10.96 14.82 -21.92
C ARG A 84 -11.68 14.71 -20.58
N ILE A 85 -12.93 14.22 -20.57
CA ILE A 85 -13.67 13.94 -19.34
C ILE A 85 -12.96 12.82 -18.57
N LEU A 86 -12.61 11.72 -19.23
CA LEU A 86 -11.85 10.62 -18.58
C LEU A 86 -10.51 11.12 -18.03
N SER A 87 -9.80 11.96 -18.77
CA SER A 87 -8.54 12.56 -18.31
C SER A 87 -8.74 13.45 -17.08
N ALA A 88 -9.82 14.24 -17.04
CA ALA A 88 -10.19 15.04 -15.88
C ALA A 88 -10.56 14.16 -14.68
N THR A 89 -11.33 13.09 -14.90
CA THR A 89 -11.67 12.11 -13.85
C THR A 89 -10.42 11.46 -13.27
N ALA A 90 -9.47 11.04 -14.11
CA ALA A 90 -8.20 10.47 -13.65
C ALA A 90 -7.40 11.46 -12.79
N LEU A 91 -7.34 12.75 -13.18
CA LEU A 91 -6.72 13.78 -12.36
C LEU A 91 -7.42 13.91 -11.00
N VAL A 92 -8.75 14.02 -10.98
CA VAL A 92 -9.53 14.10 -9.73
C VAL A 92 -9.23 12.91 -8.82
N LEU A 93 -9.18 11.69 -9.35
CA LEU A 93 -8.81 10.50 -8.58
C LEU A 93 -7.39 10.60 -8.01
N ILE A 94 -6.41 11.01 -8.82
CA ILE A 94 -5.01 11.19 -8.35
C ILE A 94 -4.94 12.21 -7.21
N TRP A 95 -5.69 13.31 -7.28
CA TRP A 95 -5.64 14.39 -6.29
C TRP A 95 -6.44 14.10 -5.02
N ILE A 96 -7.58 13.42 -5.12
CA ILE A 96 -8.48 13.19 -3.97
C ILE A 96 -8.06 11.95 -3.17
N THR A 97 -7.58 10.90 -3.82
CA THR A 97 -7.28 9.62 -3.14
C THR A 97 -6.26 9.68 -2.01
N PRO A 98 -5.22 10.55 -2.00
CA PRO A 98 -4.33 10.67 -0.86
C PRO A 98 -4.91 11.57 0.26
N LEU A 99 -5.98 12.33 0.02
CA LEU A 99 -6.54 13.25 1.02
C LEU A 99 -7.13 12.47 2.20
N GLY A 100 -6.68 12.80 3.41
CA GLY A 100 -7.14 12.17 4.65
C GLY A 100 -6.54 10.79 4.93
N SER A 101 -5.62 10.29 4.09
CA SER A 101 -4.89 9.05 4.36
C SER A 101 -3.61 9.31 5.16
N ASN A 102 -3.26 8.40 6.05
CA ASN A 102 -1.96 8.34 6.74
C ASN A 102 -0.88 7.60 5.91
N ASN A 103 -1.21 7.11 4.72
CA ASN A 103 -0.31 6.36 3.84
C ASN A 103 0.25 7.19 2.67
N TYR A 104 0.30 8.52 2.83
CA TYR A 104 0.84 9.47 1.84
C TYR A 104 0.28 9.22 0.42
N THR A 105 1.13 8.89 -0.56
CA THR A 105 0.75 8.66 -1.96
C THR A 105 0.44 7.20 -2.29
N MET A 106 0.55 6.27 -1.33
CA MET A 106 0.21 4.86 -1.54
C MET A 106 -1.24 4.65 -2.00
N PRO A 107 -2.25 5.41 -1.53
CA PRO A 107 -3.60 5.32 -2.08
C PRO A 107 -3.69 5.65 -3.57
N VAL A 108 -2.84 6.54 -4.09
CA VAL A 108 -2.80 6.86 -5.52
C VAL A 108 -2.29 5.66 -6.32
N ILE A 109 -1.23 5.00 -5.82
CA ILE A 109 -0.67 3.78 -6.41
C ILE A 109 -1.71 2.65 -6.36
N ASN A 110 -2.40 2.49 -5.23
CA ASN A 110 -3.47 1.50 -5.11
C ASN A 110 -4.59 1.76 -6.13
N ASN A 111 -4.96 3.02 -6.37
CA ASN A 111 -5.99 3.38 -7.34
C ASN A 111 -5.54 3.38 -8.81
N LEU A 112 -4.32 2.87 -9.11
CA LEU A 112 -3.87 2.67 -10.48
C LEU A 112 -4.79 1.73 -11.28
N PHE A 113 -5.56 0.83 -10.65
CA PHE A 113 -6.53 0.02 -11.39
C PHE A 113 -7.62 0.87 -12.08
N LEU A 114 -7.90 2.09 -11.60
CA LEU A 114 -8.79 3.05 -12.26
C LEU A 114 -8.03 4.01 -13.19
N VAL A 115 -6.88 4.50 -12.74
CA VAL A 115 -6.12 5.55 -13.44
C VAL A 115 -5.30 4.98 -14.61
N ALA A 116 -4.70 3.80 -14.46
CA ALA A 116 -3.81 3.21 -15.46
C ALA A 116 -4.52 2.89 -16.78
N PRO A 117 -5.75 2.34 -16.84
CA PRO A 117 -6.44 2.12 -18.12
C PRO A 117 -6.62 3.41 -18.93
N ILE A 118 -6.92 4.52 -18.26
CA ILE A 118 -7.08 5.84 -18.88
C ILE A 118 -5.74 6.33 -19.42
N LEU A 119 -4.69 6.24 -18.61
CA LEU A 119 -3.32 6.58 -19.02
C LEU A 119 -2.84 5.73 -20.21
N LEU A 120 -3.04 4.41 -20.17
CA LEU A 120 -2.65 3.49 -21.25
C LEU A 120 -3.36 3.81 -22.56
N ARG A 121 -4.67 4.13 -22.51
CA ARG A 121 -5.41 4.57 -23.69
C ARG A 121 -4.85 5.88 -24.25
N LEU A 122 -4.55 6.85 -23.38
CA LEU A 122 -3.96 8.13 -23.76
C LEU A 122 -2.58 7.93 -24.41
N PHE A 123 -1.72 7.10 -23.80
CA PHE A 123 -0.42 6.73 -24.36
C PHE A 123 -0.55 6.05 -25.73
N ALA A 124 -1.44 5.06 -25.87
CA ALA A 124 -1.65 4.35 -27.13
C ALA A 124 -2.14 5.29 -28.24
N ARG A 125 -3.06 6.22 -27.92
CA ARG A 125 -3.56 7.22 -28.86
C ARG A 125 -2.46 8.15 -29.34
N GLU A 126 -1.67 8.73 -28.45
CA GLU A 126 -0.58 9.64 -28.83
C GLU A 126 0.54 8.91 -29.57
N TRP A 127 0.84 7.66 -29.19
CA TRP A 127 1.75 6.80 -29.93
C TRP A 127 1.30 6.61 -31.37
N LYS A 128 0.03 6.23 -31.58
CA LYS A 128 -0.54 6.08 -32.92
C LYS A 128 -0.43 7.37 -33.73
N ARG A 129 -0.74 8.53 -33.14
CA ARG A 129 -0.65 9.83 -33.82
C ARG A 129 0.76 10.20 -34.26
N VAL A 130 1.78 9.87 -33.46
CA VAL A 130 3.19 10.06 -33.87
C VAL A 130 3.54 9.11 -35.03
N MET A 131 3.10 7.86 -34.96
CA MET A 131 3.36 6.86 -36.01
C MET A 131 2.67 7.21 -37.34
N ASP A 132 1.44 7.70 -37.29
CA ASP A 132 0.65 8.16 -38.45
C ASP A 132 1.12 9.53 -38.98
N GLY A 133 2.10 10.17 -38.33
CA GLY A 133 2.64 11.47 -38.74
C GLY A 133 1.75 12.67 -38.42
N GLN A 134 0.71 12.48 -37.61
CA GLN A 134 -0.19 13.55 -37.13
C GLN A 134 0.43 14.38 -36.01
N ARG A 135 1.51 13.87 -35.39
CA ARG A 135 2.30 14.55 -34.36
C ARG A 135 3.80 14.52 -34.72
N PRO A 136 4.58 15.54 -34.33
CA PRO A 136 6.03 15.55 -34.52
C PRO A 136 6.74 14.39 -33.80
N GLU A 137 7.90 13.98 -34.31
CA GLU A 137 8.63 12.84 -33.76
C GLU A 137 9.22 13.06 -32.37
N TRP A 138 9.41 14.31 -31.93
CA TRP A 138 9.96 14.59 -30.60
C TRP A 138 9.07 14.08 -29.46
N HIS A 139 7.77 13.93 -29.70
CA HIS A 139 6.83 13.25 -28.81
C HIS A 139 7.16 11.76 -28.58
N LEU A 140 8.00 11.14 -29.42
CA LEU A 140 8.36 9.73 -29.28
C LEU A 140 9.21 9.47 -28.03
N SER A 141 10.01 10.43 -27.58
CA SER A 141 10.86 10.24 -26.39
C SER A 141 10.08 10.06 -25.07
N PRO A 142 9.09 10.90 -24.69
CA PRO A 142 8.27 10.63 -23.50
C PRO A 142 7.44 9.35 -23.65
N LEU A 143 6.99 9.02 -24.86
CA LEU A 143 6.23 7.80 -25.12
C LEU A 143 7.09 6.53 -24.96
N LEU A 144 8.35 6.55 -25.43
CA LEU A 144 9.31 5.46 -25.22
C LEU A 144 9.68 5.32 -23.75
N ALA A 145 9.84 6.43 -23.02
CA ALA A 145 10.06 6.38 -21.58
C ALA A 145 8.86 5.80 -20.82
N ALA A 146 7.63 6.16 -21.21
CA ALA A 146 6.41 5.58 -20.66
C ALA A 146 6.34 4.07 -20.89
N ALA A 147 6.60 3.62 -22.12
CA ALA A 147 6.65 2.20 -22.44
C ALA A 147 7.72 1.47 -21.60
N GLY A 148 8.91 2.07 -21.43
CA GLY A 148 9.96 1.54 -20.58
C GLY A 148 9.57 1.42 -19.11
N LEU A 149 8.92 2.45 -18.55
CA LEU A 149 8.42 2.42 -17.17
C LEU A 149 7.30 1.39 -16.97
N ILE A 150 6.37 1.28 -17.93
CA ILE A 150 5.32 0.25 -17.92
C ILE A 150 5.95 -1.14 -17.92
N LEU A 151 6.97 -1.38 -18.75
CA LEU A 151 7.68 -2.66 -18.77
C LEU A 151 8.37 -2.94 -17.43
N VAL A 152 9.03 -1.95 -16.83
CA VAL A 152 9.63 -2.07 -15.50
C VAL A 152 8.56 -2.43 -14.47
N LEU A 153 7.42 -1.75 -14.46
CA LEU A 153 6.32 -2.02 -13.54
C LEU A 153 5.72 -3.41 -13.73
N LEU A 154 5.57 -3.89 -14.96
CA LEU A 154 5.08 -5.25 -15.23
C LEU A 154 6.06 -6.30 -14.73
N LEU A 155 7.37 -6.11 -14.97
CA LEU A 155 8.41 -7.04 -14.51
C LEU A 155 8.54 -7.04 -12.98
N GLN A 156 8.71 -5.85 -12.38
CA GLN A 156 8.83 -5.69 -10.93
C GLN A 156 7.55 -6.15 -10.23
N GLY A 157 6.38 -5.78 -10.76
CA GLY A 157 5.08 -6.14 -10.20
C GLY A 157 4.82 -7.64 -10.23
N SER A 158 5.23 -8.33 -11.30
CA SER A 158 5.11 -9.78 -11.38
C SER A 158 5.98 -10.49 -10.33
N LEU A 159 7.22 -10.04 -10.15
CA LEU A 159 8.14 -10.62 -9.16
C LEU A 159 7.72 -10.30 -7.72
N PHE A 160 7.32 -9.06 -7.48
CA PHE A 160 6.75 -8.62 -6.20
C PHE A 160 5.52 -9.45 -5.83
N HIS A 161 4.59 -9.66 -6.76
CA HIS A 161 3.37 -10.42 -6.51
C HIS A 161 3.62 -11.88 -6.08
N THR A 162 4.73 -12.49 -6.51
CA THR A 162 5.03 -13.88 -6.14
C THR A 162 5.55 -14.09 -4.72
N VAL A 163 6.05 -13.03 -4.08
CA VAL A 163 6.74 -13.15 -2.77
C VAL A 163 6.18 -12.22 -1.71
N TYR A 164 5.56 -11.10 -2.10
CA TYR A 164 5.09 -10.10 -1.16
C TYR A 164 3.92 -10.60 -0.31
N ALA A 165 4.03 -10.43 1.00
CA ALA A 165 2.92 -10.51 1.93
C ALA A 165 2.85 -9.22 2.75
N PHE A 166 1.64 -8.67 2.89
CA PHE A 166 1.44 -7.42 3.60
C PHE A 166 1.78 -7.57 5.09
N GLN A 167 2.68 -6.73 5.60
CA GLN A 167 3.16 -6.73 6.98
C GLN A 167 3.77 -8.05 7.46
N ASP A 168 4.13 -8.97 6.56
CA ASP A 168 4.66 -10.28 6.91
C ASP A 168 5.87 -10.63 6.04
N GLY A 169 6.97 -11.01 6.68
CA GLY A 169 8.23 -11.30 5.99
C GLY A 169 8.87 -10.09 5.30
N GLU A 170 8.60 -8.86 5.76
CA GLU A 170 9.12 -7.62 5.14
C GLU A 170 10.66 -7.53 5.19
N GLY A 171 11.31 -8.29 6.07
CA GLY A 171 12.76 -8.45 6.14
C GLY A 171 13.33 -9.48 5.15
N GLY A 172 12.48 -10.13 4.36
CA GLY A 172 12.85 -11.20 3.43
C GLY A 172 12.80 -12.60 4.04
N GLU A 173 12.12 -12.76 5.17
CA GLU A 173 11.91 -14.05 5.82
C GLU A 173 11.02 -14.98 4.97
N ALA A 174 11.31 -16.28 4.99
CA ALA A 174 10.54 -17.25 4.23
C ALA A 174 9.16 -17.51 4.85
N LEU A 175 8.10 -17.29 4.07
CA LEU A 175 6.72 -17.63 4.41
C LEU A 175 6.49 -19.14 4.25
N CYS A 176 6.87 -19.90 5.27
CA CYS A 176 6.96 -21.37 5.21
C CYS A 176 6.26 -22.10 6.36
N ALA A 177 5.67 -21.38 7.31
CA ALA A 177 4.92 -21.95 8.42
C ALA A 177 3.43 -21.63 8.29
N GLU A 178 2.58 -22.50 8.85
CA GLU A 178 1.14 -22.27 8.99
C GLU A 178 0.80 -22.19 10.48
N VAL A 179 -0.24 -21.44 10.82
CA VAL A 179 -0.73 -21.33 12.20
C VAL A 179 -1.67 -22.49 12.49
N SER A 180 -1.26 -23.41 13.36
CA SER A 180 -1.94 -24.66 13.67
C SER A 180 -3.35 -24.44 14.23
N HIS A 181 -3.50 -23.41 15.07
CA HIS A 181 -4.72 -23.22 15.87
C HIS A 181 -5.76 -22.28 15.25
N ALA A 182 -5.50 -21.70 14.07
CA ALA A 182 -6.40 -20.75 13.41
C ALA A 182 -7.08 -21.32 12.16
N LYS A 183 -8.26 -21.92 12.35
CA LYS A 183 -9.07 -22.48 11.24
C LYS A 183 -9.34 -21.45 10.14
N ARG A 184 -9.56 -20.18 10.51
CA ARG A 184 -9.82 -19.06 9.59
C ARG A 184 -8.62 -18.69 8.70
N ALA A 185 -7.40 -19.09 9.10
CA ALA A 185 -6.16 -18.90 8.35
C ALA A 185 -5.61 -20.20 7.76
N SER A 186 -6.42 -21.27 7.68
CA SER A 186 -5.97 -22.55 7.13
C SER A 186 -5.47 -22.40 5.69
N GLY A 187 -4.27 -22.91 5.42
CA GLY A 187 -3.59 -22.77 4.13
C GLY A 187 -2.89 -21.42 3.91
N MET A 188 -3.00 -20.47 4.84
CA MET A 188 -2.19 -19.24 4.81
C MET A 188 -0.81 -19.52 5.39
N ARG A 189 0.22 -19.03 4.71
CA ARG A 189 1.62 -19.14 5.15
C ARG A 189 2.11 -17.84 5.75
N THR A 190 2.92 -17.95 6.78
CA THR A 190 3.59 -16.86 7.47
C THR A 190 5.03 -17.25 7.82
N THR A 191 5.77 -16.34 8.44
CA THR A 191 7.11 -16.62 8.95
C THR A 191 7.05 -17.63 10.11
N LYS A 192 8.12 -18.38 10.33
CA LYS A 192 8.17 -19.35 11.45
C LYS A 192 7.95 -18.68 12.80
N GLU A 193 8.62 -17.55 13.01
CA GLU A 193 8.50 -16.79 14.25
C GLU A 193 7.06 -16.35 14.48
N ARG A 194 6.40 -15.75 13.49
CA ARG A 194 5.00 -15.32 13.64
C ARG A 194 4.04 -16.49 13.85
N ALA A 195 4.25 -17.63 13.18
CA ALA A 195 3.44 -18.82 13.41
C ALA A 195 3.56 -19.30 14.86
N GLU A 196 4.77 -19.38 15.41
CA GLU A 196 5.01 -19.77 16.79
C GLU A 196 4.37 -18.80 17.80
N GLN A 197 4.50 -17.49 17.57
CA GLN A 197 3.89 -16.46 18.41
C GLN A 197 2.37 -16.58 18.44
N LEU A 198 1.73 -16.75 17.27
CA LEU A 198 0.28 -16.90 17.16
C LEU A 198 -0.21 -18.24 17.74
N ASP A 199 0.49 -19.34 17.51
CA ASP A 199 0.09 -20.65 18.03
C ASP A 199 0.12 -20.69 19.56
N LYS A 200 1.09 -20.03 20.21
CA LYS A 200 1.11 -19.91 21.67
C LYS A 200 -0.08 -19.09 22.19
N LEU A 201 -0.37 -17.95 21.59
CA LEU A 201 -1.52 -17.11 21.95
C LEU A 201 -2.82 -17.90 21.77
N PHE A 202 -3.01 -18.54 20.62
CA PHE A 202 -4.23 -19.28 20.31
C PHE A 202 -4.40 -20.52 21.20
N SER A 203 -3.31 -21.21 21.54
CA SER A 203 -3.33 -22.29 22.52
C SER A 203 -3.84 -21.81 23.88
N TYR A 204 -3.36 -20.66 24.36
CA TYR A 204 -3.85 -20.06 25.61
C TYR A 204 -5.33 -19.69 25.53
N LEU A 205 -5.74 -18.96 24.49
CA LEU A 205 -7.13 -18.53 24.33
C LEU A 205 -8.11 -19.72 24.17
N GLN A 206 -7.68 -20.81 23.54
CA GLN A 206 -8.47 -22.05 23.44
C GLN A 206 -8.58 -22.77 24.79
N LYS A 207 -7.48 -22.87 25.54
CA LYS A 207 -7.46 -23.48 26.88
C LYS A 207 -8.39 -22.75 27.86
N GLU A 208 -8.39 -21.43 27.82
CA GLU A 208 -9.31 -20.59 28.62
C GLU A 208 -10.73 -20.51 28.03
N GLY A 209 -10.96 -21.13 26.87
CA GLY A 209 -12.26 -21.22 26.22
C GLY A 209 -12.81 -19.87 25.77
N LEU A 210 -11.95 -18.91 25.39
CA LEU A 210 -12.28 -17.54 25.03
C LEU A 210 -12.66 -17.37 23.54
N PHE A 211 -12.14 -18.24 22.67
CA PHE A 211 -12.46 -18.26 21.24
C PHE A 211 -13.97 -18.28 20.99
N GLY A 212 -14.46 -17.41 20.10
CA GLY A 212 -15.87 -17.41 19.69
C GLY A 212 -16.90 -16.98 20.74
N LYS A 213 -16.51 -16.75 22.01
CA LYS A 213 -17.47 -16.58 23.12
C LYS A 213 -17.60 -15.17 23.67
N ARG A 214 -16.59 -14.32 23.49
CA ARG A 214 -16.57 -12.96 24.05
C ARG A 214 -16.18 -11.94 23.01
N GLN A 215 -16.63 -10.71 23.22
CA GLN A 215 -16.11 -9.56 22.49
C GLN A 215 -14.63 -9.34 22.83
N VAL A 216 -13.89 -8.75 21.89
CA VAL A 216 -12.46 -8.47 22.04
C VAL A 216 -12.14 -6.99 21.84
N LEU A 217 -11.40 -6.41 22.78
CA LEU A 217 -10.77 -5.10 22.64
C LEU A 217 -9.32 -5.30 22.22
N LEU A 218 -9.00 -4.94 20.99
CA LEU A 218 -7.65 -5.07 20.42
C LEU A 218 -6.90 -3.75 20.54
N PHE A 219 -5.58 -3.77 20.70
CA PHE A 219 -4.75 -2.58 20.58
C PHE A 219 -3.32 -2.94 20.16
N GLY A 220 -2.79 -2.24 19.15
CA GLY A 220 -1.51 -2.56 18.50
C GLY A 220 -1.71 -3.14 17.11
N LYS A 221 -0.61 -3.57 16.46
CA LYS A 221 -0.59 -4.13 15.08
C LYS A 221 -1.18 -5.53 14.97
N ILE A 222 -2.37 -5.73 15.54
CA ILE A 222 -3.08 -7.02 15.66
C ILE A 222 -4.57 -6.95 15.29
N PRO A 223 -4.99 -6.12 14.32
CA PRO A 223 -6.40 -5.89 14.00
C PRO A 223 -7.15 -7.14 13.52
N GLY A 224 -6.43 -8.05 12.86
CA GLY A 224 -6.97 -9.28 12.30
C GLY A 224 -7.31 -10.34 13.34
N LEU A 225 -6.86 -10.19 14.59
CA LEU A 225 -7.10 -11.20 15.63
C LEU A 225 -8.58 -11.42 15.94
N SER A 226 -9.41 -10.38 15.83
CA SER A 226 -10.87 -10.50 15.98
C SER A 226 -11.44 -11.56 15.02
N TYR A 227 -11.02 -11.51 13.76
CA TYR A 227 -11.42 -12.48 12.74
C TYR A 227 -10.81 -13.87 12.99
N LEU A 228 -9.51 -13.94 13.31
CA LEU A 228 -8.81 -15.22 13.51
C LEU A 228 -9.31 -15.99 14.73
N CYS A 229 -9.67 -15.28 15.80
CA CYS A 229 -10.18 -15.86 17.05
C CYS A 229 -11.72 -16.00 17.08
N GLU A 230 -12.40 -15.58 16.00
CA GLU A 230 -13.86 -15.54 15.90
C GLU A 230 -14.52 -14.69 17.00
N MET A 231 -13.85 -13.62 17.42
CA MET A 231 -14.30 -12.72 18.50
C MET A 231 -14.78 -11.40 17.91
N GLU A 232 -16.02 -11.01 18.24
CA GLU A 232 -16.58 -9.73 17.81
C GLU A 232 -15.79 -8.55 18.43
N PRO A 233 -15.39 -7.51 17.65
CA PRO A 233 -14.77 -6.33 18.22
C PRO A 233 -15.67 -5.65 19.27
N ALA A 234 -15.08 -5.26 20.41
CA ALA A 234 -15.81 -4.62 21.52
C ALA A 234 -16.12 -3.14 21.26
N ILE A 235 -15.39 -2.52 20.33
CA ILE A 235 -15.56 -1.14 19.89
C ILE A 235 -15.75 -1.11 18.37
N ASP A 236 -16.04 0.06 17.83
CA ASP A 236 -16.39 0.29 16.42
C ASP A 236 -15.20 0.18 15.43
N THR A 237 -14.03 -0.27 15.89
CA THR A 237 -12.84 -0.46 15.07
C THR A 237 -11.95 -1.59 15.62
N THR A 238 -11.22 -2.27 14.72
CA THR A 238 -10.13 -3.20 15.08
C THR A 238 -8.77 -2.52 15.12
N TRP A 239 -8.72 -1.23 14.80
CA TRP A 239 -7.51 -0.40 14.71
C TRP A 239 -7.61 0.85 15.59
N PRO A 240 -7.75 0.71 16.92
CA PRO A 240 -7.92 1.87 17.79
C PRO A 240 -6.67 2.74 17.91
N ASP A 241 -5.50 2.22 17.60
CA ASP A 241 -4.23 2.94 17.63
C ASP A 241 -4.03 3.88 16.43
N LEU A 242 -4.73 3.69 15.30
CA LEU A 242 -4.62 4.57 14.13
C LEU A 242 -4.99 6.04 14.42
N ASP A 243 -4.22 6.99 13.89
CA ASP A 243 -4.48 8.43 14.05
C ASP A 243 -5.83 8.88 13.47
N SER A 244 -6.36 8.15 12.48
CA SER A 244 -7.71 8.41 11.93
C SER A 244 -8.82 8.18 12.96
N TYR A 245 -8.58 7.31 13.95
CA TYR A 245 -9.48 7.08 15.07
C TYR A 245 -9.11 8.00 16.23
N ARG A 246 -9.76 9.15 16.34
CA ARG A 246 -9.36 10.23 17.26
C ARG A 246 -9.41 9.78 18.73
N GLU A 247 -8.55 10.38 19.57
CA GLU A 247 -8.50 10.11 21.01
C GLU A 247 -9.87 10.21 21.69
N ARG A 248 -10.64 11.27 21.37
CA ARG A 248 -12.00 11.46 21.91
C ARG A 248 -12.94 10.31 21.55
N ALA A 249 -12.89 9.82 20.31
CA ALA A 249 -13.74 8.70 19.87
C ALA A 249 -13.37 7.41 20.62
N PHE A 250 -12.06 7.19 20.82
CA PHE A 250 -11.56 6.06 21.60
C PHE A 250 -11.99 6.15 23.07
N GLU A 251 -11.89 7.33 23.69
CA GLU A 251 -12.35 7.54 25.06
C GLU A 251 -13.86 7.31 25.19
N GLU A 252 -14.67 7.85 24.28
CA GLU A 252 -16.13 7.60 24.24
C GLU A 252 -16.44 6.11 24.05
N ALA A 253 -15.65 5.38 23.26
CA ALA A 253 -15.79 3.93 23.10
C ALA A 253 -15.45 3.16 24.39
N LEU A 254 -14.38 3.51 25.09
CA LEU A 254 -14.04 2.93 26.39
C LEU A 254 -15.11 3.24 27.45
N HIS A 255 -15.63 4.47 27.49
CA HIS A 255 -16.73 4.83 28.39
C HIS A 255 -17.99 4.00 28.15
N ARG A 256 -18.30 3.64 26.91
CA ARG A 256 -19.43 2.73 26.59
C ARG A 256 -19.20 1.31 27.09
N LEU A 257 -17.95 0.89 27.27
CA LEU A 257 -17.60 -0.42 27.83
C LEU A 257 -17.57 -0.42 29.36
N ALA A 258 -17.30 0.72 29.98
CA ALA A 258 -17.21 0.86 31.43
C ALA A 258 -18.52 0.43 32.11
N GLY A 259 -18.41 -0.37 33.18
CA GLY A 259 -19.57 -0.84 33.95
C GLY A 259 -20.47 -1.87 33.24
N LYS A 260 -20.13 -2.34 32.03
CA LYS A 260 -20.85 -3.47 31.42
C LYS A 260 -20.70 -4.72 32.28
N LYS A 261 -21.79 -5.48 32.44
CA LYS A 261 -21.79 -6.78 33.15
C LYS A 261 -20.91 -7.80 32.45
N GLU A 262 -21.01 -7.87 31.13
CA GLU A 262 -20.17 -8.73 30.31
C GLU A 262 -19.08 -7.87 29.67
N LYS A 263 -17.87 -7.97 30.25
CA LYS A 263 -16.71 -7.21 29.80
C LYS A 263 -15.93 -7.99 28.73
N PRO A 264 -15.43 -7.31 27.69
CA PRO A 264 -14.66 -7.96 26.62
C PRO A 264 -13.34 -8.53 27.16
N VAL A 265 -12.72 -9.42 26.39
CA VAL A 265 -11.30 -9.76 26.56
C VAL A 265 -10.47 -8.63 25.94
N ALA A 266 -9.44 -8.13 26.61
CA ALA A 266 -8.54 -7.16 26.01
C ALA A 266 -7.23 -7.84 25.60
N ILE A 267 -6.85 -7.72 24.33
CA ILE A 267 -5.59 -8.26 23.78
C ILE A 267 -4.78 -7.08 23.25
N LEU A 268 -3.62 -6.87 23.85
CA LEU A 268 -2.70 -5.81 23.47
C LEU A 268 -1.44 -6.43 22.85
N HIS A 269 -0.83 -5.72 21.91
CA HIS A 269 0.51 -6.03 21.42
C HIS A 269 1.48 -4.87 21.70
N ASP A 270 2.73 -5.22 21.96
CA ASP A 270 3.80 -4.24 22.18
C ASP A 270 4.04 -3.39 20.92
N GLU A 271 4.13 -4.05 19.77
CA GLU A 271 4.15 -3.35 18.48
C GLU A 271 2.78 -2.70 18.22
N GLY A 272 2.78 -1.38 18.05
CA GLY A 272 1.62 -0.60 17.64
C GLY A 272 1.94 0.28 16.44
N GLU A 273 0.91 0.92 15.90
CA GLU A 273 1.07 1.95 14.88
C GLU A 273 1.84 3.15 15.45
N GLU A 274 2.85 3.64 14.72
CA GLU A 274 3.59 4.85 15.06
C GLU A 274 2.74 6.08 14.69
N GLY A 275 1.78 6.40 15.55
CA GLY A 275 0.87 7.53 15.41
C GLY A 275 1.10 8.59 16.47
N VAL A 276 0.80 9.85 16.14
CA VAL A 276 0.94 11.00 17.06
C VAL A 276 0.13 10.77 18.34
N HIS A 277 -1.00 10.07 18.24
CA HIS A 277 -1.92 9.85 19.33
C HIS A 277 -1.80 8.46 19.98
N THR A 278 -0.95 7.57 19.46
CA THR A 278 -0.88 6.17 19.92
C THR A 278 -0.51 6.07 21.39
N GLU A 279 0.47 6.86 21.86
CA GLU A 279 0.93 6.81 23.25
C GLU A 279 -0.17 7.28 24.23
N ALA A 280 -0.86 8.37 23.89
CA ALA A 280 -1.96 8.91 24.70
C ALA A 280 -3.09 7.88 24.84
N LYS A 281 -3.50 7.26 23.73
CA LYS A 281 -4.50 6.19 23.74
C LYS A 281 -4.04 4.97 24.53
N ARG A 282 -2.77 4.55 24.39
CA ARG A 282 -2.23 3.42 25.18
C ARG A 282 -2.30 3.71 26.68
N LYS A 283 -1.93 4.92 27.11
CA LYS A 283 -2.06 5.34 28.52
C LYS A 283 -3.51 5.32 28.99
N ARG A 284 -4.44 5.84 28.18
CA ARG A 284 -5.88 5.84 28.50
C ARG A 284 -6.45 4.43 28.61
N LEU A 285 -6.08 3.53 27.69
CA LEU A 285 -6.46 2.12 27.72
C LEU A 285 -5.95 1.43 28.99
N GLN A 286 -4.68 1.63 29.33
CA GLN A 286 -4.11 1.06 30.57
C GLN A 286 -4.83 1.58 31.82
N GLN A 287 -5.22 2.85 31.84
CA GLN A 287 -6.05 3.41 32.92
C GLN A 287 -7.42 2.73 32.98
N PHE A 288 -8.11 2.59 31.85
CA PHE A 288 -9.40 1.89 31.77
C PHE A 288 -9.30 0.44 32.27
N LEU A 289 -8.28 -0.31 31.87
CA LEU A 289 -8.08 -1.70 32.32
C LEU A 289 -7.93 -1.77 33.85
N ARG A 290 -7.21 -0.82 34.46
CA ARG A 290 -7.08 -0.74 35.93
C ARG A 290 -8.39 -0.36 36.61
N GLU A 291 -9.08 0.67 36.10
CA GLU A 291 -10.37 1.16 36.64
C GLU A 291 -11.44 0.06 36.61
N GLU A 292 -11.49 -0.72 35.54
CA GLU A 292 -12.46 -1.79 35.35
C GLU A 292 -12.02 -3.15 35.95
N GLY A 293 -10.88 -3.18 36.64
CA GLY A 293 -10.42 -4.37 37.39
C GLY A 293 -9.97 -5.53 36.51
N TYR A 294 -9.38 -5.25 35.35
CA TYR A 294 -8.76 -6.28 34.51
C TYR A 294 -7.44 -6.76 35.12
N LEU A 295 -7.17 -8.06 34.97
CA LEU A 295 -5.91 -8.70 35.35
C LEU A 295 -5.19 -9.20 34.10
N GLU A 296 -3.87 -9.06 34.08
CA GLU A 296 -3.03 -9.63 33.03
C GLU A 296 -2.81 -11.11 33.33
N GLU A 297 -3.40 -11.98 32.51
CA GLU A 297 -3.40 -13.43 32.71
C GLU A 297 -2.47 -14.16 31.72
N TYR A 298 -2.01 -13.46 30.68
CA TYR A 298 -1.05 -13.97 29.71
C TYR A 298 -0.12 -12.85 29.23
N ARG A 299 1.18 -13.18 29.17
CA ARG A 299 2.23 -12.36 28.56
C ARG A 299 3.23 -13.27 27.87
N ASP A 300 3.32 -13.20 26.55
CA ASP A 300 4.39 -13.85 25.78
C ASP A 300 4.50 -13.21 24.40
N SER A 301 5.72 -13.17 23.85
CA SER A 301 5.96 -12.72 22.47
C SER A 301 5.31 -11.38 22.10
N GLY A 302 5.34 -10.41 23.03
CA GLY A 302 4.74 -9.08 22.83
C GLY A 302 3.21 -9.03 22.96
N PHE A 303 2.53 -10.17 23.11
CA PHE A 303 1.10 -10.23 23.38
C PHE A 303 0.80 -10.17 24.88
N HIS A 304 -0.22 -9.39 25.23
CA HIS A 304 -0.75 -9.27 26.58
C HIS A 304 -2.26 -9.53 26.56
N VAL A 305 -2.73 -10.51 27.33
CA VAL A 305 -4.18 -10.78 27.47
C VAL A 305 -4.64 -10.37 28.85
N TYR A 306 -5.63 -9.50 28.87
CA TYR A 306 -6.28 -9.01 30.08
C TYR A 306 -7.70 -9.56 30.18
N LEU A 307 -8.02 -10.16 31.32
CA LEU A 307 -9.35 -10.66 31.63
C LEU A 307 -9.99 -9.84 32.76
N PRO A 308 -11.30 -9.55 32.68
CA PRO A 308 -12.02 -8.92 33.76
C PRO A 308 -12.09 -9.87 34.96
N ARG A 309 -11.94 -9.36 36.19
CA ARG A 309 -12.20 -10.14 37.41
C ARG A 309 -13.61 -10.74 37.36
N ARG A 310 -13.70 -12.04 37.67
CA ARG A 310 -14.97 -12.78 37.80
C ARG A 310 -15.76 -12.31 39.01
#